data_AF-A0A9L0T721-F1
#
_entry.id   AF-A0A9L0T721-F1
#
_cell.length_a   1.000
_cell.length_b   1.000
_cell.length_c   1.000
_cell.angle_alpha   90.00
_cell.angle_beta   90.00
_cell.angle_gamma   90.00
#
_symmetry.space_group_name_H-M   'P 1'
#
loop_
_entity.id
_entity.type
_entity.pdbx_description
1 polymer ?
#
loop_
_entity_poly.entity_id
_entity_poly.type
_entity_poly.pdbx_seq_one_letter_code
_entity_poly.pdbx_strand_id
1 'polypeptide(L)'
;MTDIKDLEAEIHPLKNEDRKLQEDLENRAKKEDILTRTPPQSRLSRCRAVAFFLSLFICLLVVFVVSFIIPCPDRPASQGTWRIHYNTAVTYDFLATEDVNRDRIQDVLFLYKSTNSSNSFINRSCADEGFSSPCTFVAAVSGANGSVLWERPAAQDGALVECAVPQPRDSGASSACILVGRPSSLIAVNSFTGETLWSRPSSFGGNASVLRPLLQVPDVDADGAPDLLVLTREDGEVHGYVHSGSTGHQIGRRGSLGVDGTSGSLLHVTRAGAPYILLPCAGSLCGYSVKGLYEKVTGRDSPLKKDPRWEGMLNATTHRLLLHSSGAVRFLMVVPGKAGEDLLLVSSEACKLLDGQDLAPRWTLSAAQVLRKPVLGYYKPDTWAVVIENGTGTDRQILLLDLSSGAVLWSQVLPGLPGDPQSASLPTADHRSAFFFWGLHELMGTNQMVRAGQVLGARPPGASRVQRTGLGPALRRQELAGDCDPASPDKQQLCESGRDAAAERPQGKPGLGSALGRMRGTWE
;
A
#
# COMPACT_ATOMS: atom_id res chain seq x y z
N MET A 1 35.41 -38.15 9.61
CA MET A 1 36.64 -38.87 9.22
C MET A 1 36.96 -38.42 7.79
N THR A 2 38.15 -37.84 7.67
CA THR A 2 38.85 -37.18 6.55
C THR A 2 38.54 -37.56 5.10
N ASP A 3 38.47 -36.51 4.26
CA ASP A 3 39.01 -36.29 2.90
C ASP A 3 38.96 -37.40 1.85
N ILE A 4 38.55 -37.04 0.62
CA ILE A 4 39.43 -37.02 -0.58
C ILE A 4 38.64 -36.64 -1.86
N LYS A 5 39.08 -35.52 -2.45
CA LYS A 5 39.27 -35.17 -3.87
C LYS A 5 38.10 -35.07 -4.86
N ASP A 6 38.02 -33.85 -5.40
CA ASP A 6 37.57 -33.46 -6.73
C ASP A 6 38.15 -34.34 -7.86
N LEU A 7 37.32 -34.63 -8.87
CA LEU A 7 37.78 -34.82 -10.24
C LEU A 7 36.69 -34.42 -11.25
N GLU A 8 37.06 -33.46 -12.09
CA GLU A 8 36.31 -32.88 -13.20
C GLU A 8 35.79 -33.92 -14.21
N ALA A 9 34.62 -33.64 -14.77
CA ALA A 9 34.04 -34.38 -15.88
C ALA A 9 34.70 -33.97 -17.21
N GLU A 10 35.34 -34.95 -17.82
CA GLU A 10 35.94 -34.99 -19.14
C GLU A 10 34.83 -35.13 -20.22
N ILE A 11 34.82 -34.27 -21.24
CA ILE A 11 33.97 -34.45 -22.44
C ILE A 11 34.87 -34.69 -23.64
N HIS A 12 34.85 -35.92 -24.14
CA HIS A 12 35.47 -36.36 -25.40
C HIS A 12 34.72 -35.83 -26.63
N PRO A 13 35.41 -35.55 -27.76
CA PRO A 13 34.82 -35.62 -29.08
C PRO A 13 35.15 -36.94 -29.77
N LEU A 14 34.11 -37.51 -30.37
CA LEU A 14 34.06 -38.79 -31.06
C LEU A 14 34.86 -38.81 -32.37
N LYS A 15 35.68 -39.85 -32.43
CA LYS A 15 36.22 -40.58 -33.59
C LYS A 15 35.15 -40.86 -34.67
N ASN A 16 35.47 -40.58 -35.94
CA ASN A 16 34.98 -41.38 -37.05
C ASN A 16 35.99 -41.38 -38.20
N GLU A 17 36.47 -42.57 -38.55
CA GLU A 17 37.26 -42.84 -39.76
C GLU A 17 36.50 -43.88 -40.60
N ASP A 18 36.52 -43.62 -41.91
CA ASP A 18 36.44 -44.54 -43.05
C ASP A 18 35.13 -45.31 -43.30
N ARG A 19 34.62 -45.44 -44.55
CA ARG A 19 35.38 -45.94 -45.71
C ARG A 19 34.54 -45.92 -47.01
N LYS A 20 35.20 -45.54 -48.13
CA LYS A 20 35.09 -46.01 -49.55
C LYS A 20 33.76 -45.74 -50.32
N LEU A 21 33.71 -45.54 -51.65
CA LEU A 21 34.56 -45.96 -52.79
C LEU A 21 34.12 -45.23 -54.10
N GLN A 22 35.06 -44.97 -55.04
CA GLN A 22 34.92 -44.83 -56.52
C GLN A 22 34.06 -43.64 -57.06
N GLU A 23 34.37 -42.85 -58.10
CA GLU A 23 35.22 -42.79 -59.32
C GLU A 23 35.56 -41.28 -59.52
N ASP A 24 36.53 -40.76 -60.29
CA ASP A 24 37.04 -41.19 -61.57
C ASP A 24 38.36 -40.45 -61.90
N LEU A 25 39.11 -41.04 -62.85
CA LEU A 25 40.36 -40.58 -63.46
C LEU A 25 40.26 -39.20 -64.13
N GLU A 26 41.34 -38.40 -64.08
CA GLU A 26 42.19 -38.13 -65.27
C GLU A 26 43.40 -37.22 -64.98
N ASN A 27 44.58 -37.85 -65.00
CA ASN A 27 45.83 -37.46 -65.66
C ASN A 27 46.05 -35.97 -66.06
N ARG A 28 47.21 -35.40 -65.67
CA ARG A 28 48.42 -35.40 -66.53
C ARG A 28 49.64 -34.80 -65.83
N ALA A 29 50.71 -35.59 -65.82
CA ALA A 29 52.04 -35.31 -65.29
C ALA A 29 52.87 -34.29 -66.10
N LYS A 30 54.00 -33.90 -65.46
CA LYS A 30 55.27 -33.27 -65.95
C LYS A 30 55.44 -31.83 -65.42
N LYS A 31 56.56 -31.40 -64.83
CA LYS A 31 57.94 -31.91 -64.74
C LYS A 31 58.67 -31.19 -63.60
N GLU A 32 59.66 -31.87 -63.05
CA GLU A 32 60.64 -31.50 -62.00
C GLU A 32 61.24 -30.08 -62.11
N ASP A 33 61.57 -29.48 -60.95
CA ASP A 33 62.99 -29.27 -60.61
C ASP A 33 63.26 -29.13 -59.10
N ILE A 34 64.49 -29.47 -58.74
CA ILE A 34 65.03 -29.83 -57.42
C ILE A 34 65.56 -28.61 -56.62
N LEU A 35 65.74 -28.79 -55.29
CA LEU A 35 66.50 -27.97 -54.30
C LEU A 35 65.73 -26.75 -53.72
N THR A 36 65.26 -26.72 -52.48
CA THR A 36 66.08 -26.69 -51.25
C THR A 36 65.19 -26.81 -50.00
N ARG A 37 65.77 -27.43 -48.97
CA ARG A 37 65.22 -27.76 -47.65
C ARG A 37 65.06 -26.54 -46.73
N THR A 38 63.87 -26.30 -46.16
CA THR A 38 63.66 -25.96 -44.73
C THR A 38 62.16 -25.90 -44.36
N PRO A 39 61.71 -26.43 -43.21
CA PRO A 39 60.29 -26.44 -42.84
C PRO A 39 59.88 -25.11 -42.15
N PRO A 40 58.70 -24.53 -42.46
CA PRO A 40 58.21 -23.34 -41.75
C PRO A 40 57.33 -23.77 -40.56
N GLN A 41 57.92 -24.42 -39.54
CA GLN A 41 57.19 -24.78 -38.31
C GLN A 41 57.24 -23.72 -37.20
N SER A 42 57.63 -22.46 -37.49
CA SER A 42 57.84 -21.43 -36.46
C SER A 42 56.89 -20.22 -36.49
N ARG A 43 55.93 -20.16 -37.43
CA ARG A 43 55.00 -19.01 -37.56
C ARG A 43 53.61 -19.22 -36.93
N LEU A 44 53.12 -20.46 -36.84
CA LEU A 44 51.80 -20.76 -36.26
C LEU A 44 51.72 -20.57 -34.73
N SER A 45 52.85 -20.62 -34.03
CA SER A 45 52.94 -20.36 -32.58
C SER A 45 52.83 -18.87 -32.24
N ARG A 46 53.42 -18.00 -33.08
CA ARG A 46 53.48 -16.56 -32.81
C ARG A 46 52.14 -15.86 -33.06
N CYS A 47 51.41 -16.23 -34.11
CA CYS A 47 50.07 -15.70 -34.37
C CYS A 47 49.07 -16.10 -33.27
N ARG A 48 49.16 -17.33 -32.75
CA ARG A 48 48.32 -17.79 -31.62
C ARG A 48 48.67 -17.05 -30.33
N ALA A 49 49.95 -16.83 -30.06
CA ALA A 49 50.37 -16.02 -28.91
C ALA A 49 49.88 -14.57 -29.01
N VAL A 50 50.01 -13.94 -30.18
CA VAL A 50 49.51 -12.56 -30.40
C VAL A 50 47.99 -12.49 -30.23
N ALA A 51 47.23 -13.46 -30.78
CA ALA A 51 45.78 -13.50 -30.60
C ALA A 51 45.38 -13.68 -29.12
N PHE A 52 46.11 -14.50 -28.37
CA PHE A 52 45.90 -14.69 -26.93
C PHE A 52 46.18 -13.40 -26.13
N PHE A 53 47.31 -12.74 -26.38
CA PHE A 53 47.63 -11.48 -25.72
C PHE A 53 46.68 -10.34 -26.11
N LEU A 54 46.21 -10.30 -27.37
CA LEU A 54 45.21 -9.34 -27.80
C LEU A 54 43.86 -9.58 -27.10
N SER A 55 43.45 -10.85 -26.96
CA SER A 55 42.23 -11.22 -26.24
C SER A 55 42.32 -10.85 -24.74
N LEU A 56 43.46 -11.13 -24.10
CA LEU A 56 43.72 -10.69 -22.72
C LEU A 56 43.71 -9.17 -22.58
N PHE A 57 44.35 -8.46 -23.51
CA PHE A 57 44.36 -7.00 -23.52
C PHE A 57 42.95 -6.42 -23.66
N ILE A 58 42.13 -6.96 -24.56
CA ILE A 58 40.73 -6.56 -24.72
C ILE A 58 39.94 -6.87 -23.44
N CYS A 59 40.14 -8.03 -22.82
CA CYS A 59 39.47 -8.38 -21.57
C CYS A 59 39.83 -7.40 -20.44
N LEU A 60 41.12 -7.13 -20.26
CA LEU A 60 41.60 -6.16 -19.28
C LEU A 60 41.13 -4.74 -19.59
N LEU A 61 41.10 -4.34 -20.86
CA LEU A 61 40.56 -3.06 -21.30
C LEU A 61 39.07 -2.96 -20.96
N VAL A 62 38.27 -4.00 -21.20
CA VAL A 62 36.85 -4.03 -20.85
C VAL A 62 36.66 -3.91 -19.35
N VAL A 63 37.41 -4.67 -18.54
CA VAL A 63 37.36 -4.54 -17.07
C VAL A 63 37.76 -3.14 -16.63
N PHE A 64 38.81 -2.57 -17.22
CA PHE A 64 39.27 -1.21 -16.93
C PHE A 64 38.21 -0.16 -17.31
N VAL A 65 37.62 -0.27 -18.49
CA VAL A 65 36.53 0.62 -18.95
C VAL A 65 35.34 0.51 -18.00
N VAL A 66 34.91 -0.69 -17.63
CA VAL A 66 33.79 -0.90 -16.70
C VAL A 66 34.10 -0.42 -15.28
N SER A 67 35.36 -0.47 -14.85
CA SER A 67 35.76 -0.08 -13.49
C SER A 67 36.08 1.41 -13.34
N PHE A 68 36.60 2.06 -14.40
CA PHE A 68 37.15 3.41 -14.33
C PHE A 68 36.53 4.40 -15.32
N ILE A 69 35.99 3.95 -16.46
CA ILE A 69 35.40 4.84 -17.48
C ILE A 69 33.87 4.88 -17.38
N ILE A 70 33.23 3.78 -16.99
CA ILE A 70 31.84 3.80 -16.55
C ILE A 70 31.89 4.25 -15.09
N PRO A 71 31.63 5.53 -14.78
CA PRO A 71 31.48 5.92 -13.39
C PRO A 71 30.40 5.01 -12.80
N CYS A 72 30.71 4.38 -11.66
CA CYS A 72 29.64 3.99 -10.77
C CYS A 72 28.80 5.26 -10.61
N PRO A 73 27.48 5.23 -10.91
CA PRO A 73 26.67 6.43 -10.74
C PRO A 73 26.92 6.90 -9.33
N ASP A 74 27.40 8.15 -9.20
CA ASP A 74 27.66 8.76 -7.90
C ASP A 74 26.44 8.47 -7.05
N ARG A 75 26.57 7.55 -6.08
CA ARG A 75 25.48 7.33 -5.16
C ARG A 75 25.36 8.66 -4.46
N PRO A 76 24.27 9.43 -4.65
CA PRO A 76 24.10 10.67 -3.94
C PRO A 76 24.33 10.34 -2.48
N ALA A 77 25.16 11.12 -1.78
CA ALA A 77 25.48 10.86 -0.39
C ALA A 77 24.15 10.83 0.39
N SER A 78 23.62 9.63 0.59
CA SER A 78 22.31 9.44 1.19
C SER A 78 22.47 9.95 2.61
N GLN A 79 21.83 11.05 2.93
CA GLN A 79 21.77 11.47 4.32
C GLN A 79 21.00 10.37 5.03
N GLY A 80 21.66 9.67 5.97
CA GLY A 80 21.08 8.49 6.61
C GLY A 80 19.72 8.78 7.26
N THR A 81 19.43 10.04 7.59
CA THR A 81 18.11 10.54 7.94
C THR A 81 17.99 12.00 7.52
N TRP A 82 16.86 12.38 6.94
CA TRP A 82 16.54 13.76 6.56
C TRP A 82 15.18 14.16 7.14
N ARG A 83 14.93 15.47 7.22
CA ARG A 83 13.67 16.03 7.74
C ARG A 83 13.29 17.31 6.99
N ILE A 84 12.05 17.37 6.55
CA ILE A 84 11.44 18.54 5.90
C ILE A 84 10.32 19.07 6.79
N HIS A 85 10.16 20.38 6.85
CA HIS A 85 9.13 21.04 7.65
C HIS A 85 8.16 21.81 6.75
N TYR A 86 6.89 21.41 6.75
CA TYR A 86 5.80 22.15 6.13
C TYR A 86 5.07 22.96 7.21
N ASN A 87 5.40 24.25 7.32
CA ASN A 87 4.77 25.14 8.30
C ASN A 87 3.32 25.43 7.87
N THR A 88 2.38 25.43 8.84
CA THR A 88 0.96 25.75 8.59
C THR A 88 0.29 24.90 7.50
N ALA A 89 0.66 23.62 7.41
CA ALA A 89 0.10 22.67 6.46
C ALA A 89 -0.78 21.62 7.13
N VAL A 90 -1.80 21.16 6.41
CA VAL A 90 -2.63 20.00 6.79
C VAL A 90 -2.32 18.86 5.82
N THR A 91 -1.91 17.70 6.32
CA THR A 91 -1.66 16.51 5.49
C THR A 91 -2.96 15.79 5.15
N TYR A 92 -3.05 15.24 3.94
CA TYR A 92 -4.13 14.33 3.57
C TYR A 92 -3.68 12.87 3.65
N ASP A 93 -4.66 11.97 3.66
CA ASP A 93 -4.47 10.52 3.71
C ASP A 93 -4.06 9.97 2.33
N PHE A 94 -2.83 10.31 1.92
CA PHE A 94 -2.15 9.79 0.73
C PHE A 94 -0.64 9.82 0.94
N LEU A 95 0.00 8.66 0.83
CA LEU A 95 1.44 8.47 0.85
C LEU A 95 1.78 7.34 -0.11
N ALA A 96 2.70 7.61 -1.04
CA ALA A 96 3.20 6.63 -1.98
C ALA A 96 4.73 6.73 -2.08
N THR A 97 5.35 5.66 -2.58
CA THR A 97 6.79 5.62 -2.83
C THR A 97 7.07 5.17 -4.26
N GLU A 98 7.87 5.93 -4.99
CA GLU A 98 8.28 5.64 -6.37
C GLU A 98 9.68 6.21 -6.61
N ASP A 99 10.49 5.60 -7.48
CA ASP A 99 11.79 6.13 -7.90
C ASP A 99 11.58 7.23 -8.97
N VAL A 100 11.32 8.46 -8.51
CA VAL A 100 10.88 9.60 -9.34
C VAL A 100 12.04 10.17 -10.15
N ASN A 101 13.24 10.26 -9.57
CA ASN A 101 14.42 10.79 -10.26
C ASN A 101 15.25 9.69 -10.97
N ARG A 102 14.85 8.42 -10.89
CA ARG A 102 15.52 7.24 -11.49
C ARG A 102 16.92 6.99 -10.93
N ASP A 103 17.16 7.34 -9.66
CA ASP A 103 18.41 7.08 -8.96
C ASP A 103 18.44 5.71 -8.25
N ARG A 104 17.36 4.92 -8.38
CA ARG A 104 17.12 3.61 -7.75
C ARG A 104 16.81 3.67 -6.26
N ILE A 105 16.62 4.87 -5.70
CA ILE A 105 16.13 5.08 -4.35
C ILE A 105 14.65 5.41 -4.46
N GLN A 106 13.85 4.86 -3.55
CA GLN A 106 12.42 5.17 -3.52
C GLN A 106 12.22 6.57 -2.94
N ASP A 107 11.62 7.45 -3.73
CA ASP A 107 11.21 8.80 -3.34
C ASP A 107 9.81 8.78 -2.74
N VAL A 108 9.42 9.85 -2.04
CA VAL A 108 8.16 9.92 -1.29
C VAL A 108 7.20 10.92 -1.94
N LEU A 109 5.99 10.46 -2.25
CA LEU A 109 4.89 11.28 -2.77
C LEU A 109 3.80 11.43 -1.73
N PHE A 110 3.31 12.64 -1.51
CA PHE A 110 2.26 12.92 -0.52
C PHE A 110 1.43 14.16 -0.87
N LEU A 111 0.30 14.29 -0.17
CA LEU A 111 -0.64 15.40 -0.30
C LEU A 111 -0.67 16.27 0.95
N TYR A 112 -0.73 17.58 0.74
CA TYR A 112 -0.92 18.53 1.84
C TYR A 112 -1.67 19.78 1.38
N LYS A 113 -2.28 20.52 2.32
CA LYS A 113 -2.95 21.80 2.08
C LYS A 113 -2.14 22.94 2.67
N SER A 114 -1.99 24.05 1.93
CA SER A 114 -1.26 25.23 2.41
C SER A 114 -1.88 26.55 1.91
N THR A 115 -1.70 27.64 2.67
CA THR A 115 -2.28 29.00 2.46
C THR A 115 -1.41 29.95 1.67
N ASN A 116 -0.11 29.72 1.60
CA ASN A 116 0.77 30.42 0.69
C ASN A 116 2.10 29.71 0.75
N SER A 117 2.62 29.34 -0.40
CA SER A 117 3.91 28.69 -0.49
C SER A 117 5.01 29.76 -0.58
N SER A 118 5.03 30.71 0.36
CA SER A 118 6.22 31.57 0.54
C SER A 118 7.46 30.75 0.89
N ASN A 119 7.28 29.48 1.27
CA ASN A 119 8.29 28.44 1.44
C ASN A 119 8.15 27.25 0.45
N SER A 120 7.36 27.32 -0.65
CA SER A 120 7.52 26.28 -1.68
C SER A 120 8.90 26.42 -2.25
N PHE A 121 9.60 25.31 -2.35
CA PHE A 121 10.90 25.26 -3.03
C PHE A 121 10.77 25.56 -4.54
N ILE A 122 9.54 25.70 -5.05
CA ILE A 122 9.17 25.92 -6.46
C ILE A 122 8.19 27.10 -6.56
N ASN A 123 8.44 28.05 -7.48
CA ASN A 123 7.63 29.25 -7.73
C ASN A 123 6.23 28.98 -8.32
N ARG A 124 5.43 28.04 -7.78
CA ARG A 124 4.05 27.79 -8.23
C ARG A 124 3.06 28.04 -7.10
N SER A 125 2.15 28.98 -7.33
CA SER A 125 1.09 29.37 -6.41
C SER A 125 -0.24 28.72 -6.79
N CYS A 126 -1.18 28.67 -5.84
CA CYS A 126 -2.55 28.23 -6.11
C CYS A 126 -3.21 28.99 -7.26
N ALA A 127 -2.91 30.30 -7.38
CA ALA A 127 -3.50 31.18 -8.39
C ALA A 127 -3.03 30.84 -9.81
N ASP A 128 -1.82 30.32 -9.98
CA ASP A 128 -1.27 29.93 -11.28
C ASP A 128 -2.08 28.79 -11.92
N GLU A 129 -2.71 27.95 -11.09
CA GLU A 129 -3.60 26.86 -11.50
C GLU A 129 -5.10 27.22 -11.34
N GLY A 130 -5.41 28.49 -11.07
CA GLY A 130 -6.78 28.99 -10.96
C GLY A 130 -7.51 28.66 -9.65
N PHE A 131 -6.79 28.24 -8.61
CA PHE A 131 -7.35 27.98 -7.29
C PHE A 131 -7.23 29.20 -6.38
N SER A 132 -8.22 29.38 -5.49
CA SER A 132 -8.11 30.31 -4.38
C SER A 132 -7.24 29.71 -3.26
N SER A 133 -6.47 30.55 -2.57
CA SER A 133 -5.65 30.08 -1.46
C SER A 133 -6.44 30.03 -0.15
N PRO A 134 -6.32 28.98 0.70
CA PRO A 134 -5.47 27.79 0.57
C PRO A 134 -5.95 26.75 -0.44
N CYS A 135 -5.00 26.08 -1.09
CA CYS A 135 -5.25 24.94 -1.98
C CYS A 135 -4.46 23.69 -1.57
N THR A 136 -4.84 22.55 -2.15
CA THR A 136 -4.17 21.25 -1.98
C THR A 136 -3.02 21.13 -2.97
N PHE A 137 -1.87 20.68 -2.47
CA PHE A 137 -0.65 20.42 -3.21
C PHE A 137 -0.32 18.94 -3.22
N VAL A 138 0.38 18.52 -4.28
CA VAL A 138 1.05 17.24 -4.37
C VAL A 138 2.54 17.53 -4.48
N ALA A 139 3.33 16.80 -3.72
CA ALA A 139 4.78 16.91 -3.77
C ALA A 139 5.42 15.53 -3.89
N ALA A 140 6.55 15.50 -4.61
CA ALA A 140 7.51 14.41 -4.57
C ALA A 140 8.81 14.92 -3.94
N VAL A 141 9.34 14.17 -2.97
CA VAL A 141 10.59 14.50 -2.28
C VAL A 141 11.55 13.33 -2.37
N SER A 142 12.83 13.63 -2.58
CA SER A 142 13.84 12.59 -2.78
C SER A 142 14.03 11.75 -1.53
N GLY A 143 14.01 10.43 -1.68
CA GLY A 143 14.28 9.48 -0.61
C GLY A 143 15.72 9.56 -0.10
N ALA A 144 16.65 10.07 -0.90
CA ALA A 144 18.07 10.13 -0.57
C ALA A 144 18.43 11.25 0.43
N ASN A 145 17.76 12.40 0.32
CA ASN A 145 18.15 13.62 1.04
C ASN A 145 16.97 14.54 1.44
N GLY A 146 15.73 14.21 1.06
CA GLY A 146 14.56 15.03 1.32
C GLY A 146 14.46 16.30 0.46
N SER A 147 15.24 16.45 -0.61
CA SER A 147 15.07 17.58 -1.52
C SER A 147 13.75 17.45 -2.28
N VAL A 148 13.00 18.55 -2.41
CA VAL A 148 11.78 18.56 -3.23
C VAL A 148 12.16 18.36 -4.71
N LEU A 149 11.65 17.29 -5.32
CA LEU A 149 11.85 16.98 -6.73
C LEU A 149 10.88 17.78 -7.60
N TRP A 150 9.61 17.77 -7.22
CA TRP A 150 8.58 18.61 -7.81
C TRP A 150 7.43 18.80 -6.83
N GLU A 151 6.68 19.87 -7.03
CA GLU A 151 5.55 20.26 -6.22
C GLU A 151 4.59 21.08 -7.05
N ARG A 152 3.29 20.88 -6.83
CA ARG A 152 2.26 21.59 -7.58
C ARG A 152 0.94 21.72 -6.84
N PRO A 153 0.16 22.78 -7.12
CA PRO A 153 -1.27 22.79 -6.81
C PRO A 153 -2.02 21.70 -7.58
N ALA A 154 -3.00 21.09 -6.92
CA ALA A 154 -3.78 19.97 -7.42
C ALA A 154 -5.29 20.13 -7.28
N ALA A 155 -5.77 20.82 -6.25
CA ALA A 155 -7.20 21.00 -6.01
C ALA A 155 -7.50 22.19 -5.10
N GLN A 156 -8.71 22.76 -5.17
CA GLN A 156 -9.15 23.79 -4.23
C GLN A 156 -9.22 23.24 -2.79
N ASP A 157 -9.75 22.04 -2.60
CA ASP A 157 -9.76 21.37 -1.30
C ASP A 157 -9.93 19.85 -1.42
N GLY A 158 -9.07 19.08 -0.74
CA GLY A 158 -9.19 17.63 -0.64
C GLY A 158 -9.11 16.92 -1.99
N ALA A 159 -7.95 16.32 -2.27
CA ALA A 159 -7.75 15.50 -3.46
C ALA A 159 -7.73 14.00 -3.10
N LEU A 160 -8.35 13.17 -3.93
CA LEU A 160 -8.06 11.74 -3.98
C LEU A 160 -6.94 11.54 -5.00
N VAL A 161 -5.94 10.74 -4.66
CA VAL A 161 -4.84 10.45 -5.58
C VAL A 161 -4.62 8.97 -5.69
N GLU A 162 -4.51 8.52 -6.93
CA GLU A 162 -4.14 7.16 -7.30
C GLU A 162 -2.98 7.26 -8.30
N CYS A 163 -1.80 6.79 -7.91
CA CYS A 163 -0.67 6.69 -8.83
C CYS A 163 -0.63 5.29 -9.43
N ALA A 164 -0.66 5.21 -10.77
CA ALA A 164 -0.47 3.95 -11.45
C ALA A 164 0.96 3.46 -11.21
N VAL A 165 1.09 2.28 -10.60
CA VAL A 165 2.39 1.61 -10.42
C VAL A 165 2.98 1.30 -11.79
N PRO A 166 4.28 1.55 -12.05
CA PRO A 166 4.90 1.24 -13.33
C PRO A 166 4.67 -0.22 -13.70
N GLN A 167 4.15 -0.47 -14.91
CA GLN A 167 4.20 -1.81 -15.48
C GLN A 167 5.66 -2.21 -15.74
N PRO A 168 5.98 -3.51 -15.67
CA PRO A 168 7.35 -3.98 -15.88
C PRO A 168 7.88 -3.54 -17.26
N ARG A 169 8.92 -2.70 -17.21
CA ARG A 169 10.03 -2.33 -18.13
C ARG A 169 9.85 -2.28 -19.66
N ASP A 170 8.80 -2.82 -20.25
CA ASP A 170 8.64 -3.00 -21.70
C ASP A 170 7.41 -2.30 -22.30
N SER A 171 6.53 -1.69 -21.50
CA SER A 171 5.54 -0.73 -22.03
C SER A 171 6.08 0.68 -21.82
N GLY A 172 6.30 1.43 -22.90
CA GLY A 172 6.75 2.84 -22.83
C GLY A 172 5.73 3.80 -22.22
N ALA A 173 4.85 3.33 -21.33
CA ALA A 173 3.83 4.09 -20.65
C ALA A 173 4.44 4.87 -19.48
N SER A 174 4.34 6.19 -19.53
CA SER A 174 4.69 7.10 -18.43
C SER A 174 3.81 6.80 -17.20
N SER A 175 4.40 6.63 -16.01
CA SER A 175 3.61 6.55 -14.78
C SER A 175 2.93 7.90 -14.53
N ALA A 176 1.63 7.80 -14.23
CA ALA A 176 0.76 8.94 -14.02
C ALA A 176 0.01 8.80 -12.70
N CYS A 177 -0.10 9.91 -11.99
CA CYS A 177 -0.96 10.06 -10.83
C CYS A 177 -2.25 10.77 -11.24
N ILE A 178 -3.38 10.11 -10.98
CA ILE A 178 -4.70 10.67 -11.21
C ILE A 178 -5.18 11.32 -9.93
N LEU A 179 -5.63 12.56 -10.04
CA LEU A 179 -6.14 13.38 -8.96
C LEU A 179 -7.60 13.72 -9.19
N VAL A 180 -8.41 13.50 -8.15
CA VAL A 180 -9.80 13.97 -8.08
C VAL A 180 -9.89 15.03 -7.01
N GLY A 181 -9.86 16.30 -7.42
CA GLY A 181 -9.95 17.46 -6.54
C GLY A 181 -11.38 17.96 -6.36
N ARG A 182 -11.70 18.64 -5.26
CA ARG A 182 -12.99 19.36 -5.12
C ARG A 182 -12.83 20.85 -5.46
N PRO A 183 -13.83 21.52 -6.07
CA PRO A 183 -15.02 20.93 -6.68
C PRO A 183 -14.64 20.12 -7.92
N SER A 184 -15.18 18.90 -7.97
CA SER A 184 -14.79 17.74 -8.76
C SER A 184 -14.07 18.02 -10.10
N SER A 185 -12.74 18.10 -10.06
CA SER A 185 -11.84 18.14 -11.23
C SER A 185 -11.04 16.85 -11.30
N LEU A 186 -10.85 16.33 -12.52
CA LEU A 186 -10.03 15.17 -12.82
C LEU A 186 -8.75 15.66 -13.49
N ILE A 187 -7.60 15.37 -12.89
CA ILE A 187 -6.30 15.82 -13.37
C ILE A 187 -5.36 14.62 -13.41
N ALA A 188 -4.65 14.40 -14.50
CA ALA A 188 -3.53 13.48 -14.55
C ALA A 188 -2.22 14.24 -14.53
N VAL A 189 -1.29 13.73 -13.73
CA VAL A 189 0.03 14.32 -13.51
C VAL A 189 1.09 13.26 -13.75
N ASN A 190 2.13 13.62 -14.48
CA ASN A 190 3.29 12.76 -14.65
C ASN A 190 3.99 12.59 -13.29
N SER A 191 4.14 11.37 -12.80
CA SER A 191 4.73 11.15 -11.46
C SER A 191 6.22 11.49 -11.39
N PHE A 192 6.93 11.52 -12.53
CA PHE A 192 8.34 11.88 -12.62
C PHE A 192 8.59 13.38 -12.63
N THR A 193 7.76 14.16 -13.34
CA THR A 193 8.00 15.60 -13.56
C THR A 193 7.04 16.51 -12.81
N GLY A 194 5.91 15.99 -12.35
CA GLY A 194 4.81 16.81 -11.81
C GLY A 194 4.04 17.59 -12.88
N GLU A 195 4.31 17.40 -14.18
CA GLU A 195 3.60 18.11 -15.25
C GLU A 195 2.18 17.56 -15.46
N THR A 196 1.25 18.45 -15.80
CA THR A 196 -0.13 18.07 -16.13
C THR A 196 -0.15 17.37 -17.48
N LEU A 197 -0.59 16.12 -17.52
CA LEU A 197 -0.83 15.38 -18.76
C LEU A 197 -2.16 15.80 -19.36
N TRP A 198 -3.20 15.88 -18.53
CA TRP A 198 -4.51 16.39 -18.91
C TRP A 198 -5.28 16.88 -17.68
N SER A 199 -6.24 17.76 -17.91
CA SER A 199 -7.15 18.29 -16.89
C SER A 199 -8.54 18.41 -17.48
N ARG A 200 -9.55 17.87 -16.78
CA ARG A 200 -10.94 17.87 -17.20
C ARG A 200 -11.85 18.24 -16.03
N PRO A 201 -12.90 19.05 -16.27
CA PRO A 201 -13.98 19.17 -15.31
C PRO A 201 -14.65 17.79 -15.22
N SER A 202 -14.90 17.32 -14.00
CA SER A 202 -15.74 16.13 -13.87
C SER A 202 -17.21 16.53 -13.97
N SER A 203 -18.03 15.59 -14.43
CA SER A 203 -19.48 15.73 -14.56
C SER A 203 -20.24 15.16 -13.35
N PHE A 204 -19.55 14.94 -12.23
CA PHE A 204 -20.18 14.34 -11.05
C PHE A 204 -21.33 15.23 -10.56
N GLY A 205 -22.47 14.62 -10.22
CA GLY A 205 -23.62 15.35 -9.67
C GLY A 205 -23.21 16.15 -8.43
N GLY A 206 -23.78 17.35 -8.23
CA GLY A 206 -23.36 18.26 -7.15
C GLY A 206 -23.47 17.68 -5.73
N ASN A 207 -24.28 16.62 -5.56
CA ASN A 207 -24.47 15.91 -4.29
C ASN A 207 -23.74 14.56 -4.22
N ALA A 208 -22.97 14.21 -5.25
CA ALA A 208 -22.31 12.91 -5.34
C ALA A 208 -21.03 12.87 -4.50
N SER A 209 -20.88 11.82 -3.71
CA SER A 209 -19.66 11.55 -2.95
C SER A 209 -18.78 10.55 -3.71
N VAL A 210 -17.55 10.93 -4.04
CA VAL A 210 -16.60 10.04 -4.72
C VAL A 210 -16.13 8.95 -3.75
N LEU A 211 -16.27 7.70 -4.15
CA LEU A 211 -15.81 6.55 -3.38
C LEU A 211 -14.31 6.33 -3.60
N ARG A 212 -13.63 5.85 -2.55
CA ARG A 212 -12.22 5.46 -2.58
C ARG A 212 -12.09 3.93 -2.67
N PRO A 213 -11.02 3.39 -3.27
CA PRO A 213 -10.02 4.06 -4.12
C PRO A 213 -10.59 4.38 -5.52
N LEU A 214 -9.79 5.03 -6.37
CA LEU A 214 -10.09 5.08 -7.80
C LEU A 214 -9.71 3.72 -8.41
N LEU A 215 -10.39 3.28 -9.47
CA LEU A 215 -10.12 1.95 -10.03
C LEU A 215 -9.52 2.08 -11.42
N GLN A 216 -8.30 1.59 -11.63
CA GLN A 216 -7.72 1.48 -12.96
C GLN A 216 -8.28 0.24 -13.65
N VAL A 217 -8.99 0.42 -14.75
CA VAL A 217 -9.59 -0.65 -15.55
C VAL A 217 -8.77 -0.88 -16.83
N PRO A 218 -8.91 -2.04 -17.50
CA PRO A 218 -8.26 -2.24 -18.80
C PRO A 218 -8.70 -1.18 -19.82
N ASP A 219 -7.88 -0.98 -20.85
CA ASP A 219 -8.20 -0.13 -21.99
C ASP A 219 -9.53 -0.56 -22.64
N VAL A 220 -10.54 0.32 -22.58
CA VAL A 220 -11.86 0.07 -23.15
C VAL A 220 -12.21 0.98 -24.33
N ASP A 221 -11.42 2.00 -24.63
CA ASP A 221 -11.57 2.82 -25.84
C ASP A 221 -10.53 2.52 -26.94
N ALA A 222 -9.65 1.57 -26.68
CA ALA A 222 -8.59 1.08 -27.57
C ALA A 222 -7.53 2.14 -27.91
N ASP A 223 -7.27 3.07 -26.99
CA ASP A 223 -6.24 4.11 -27.14
C ASP A 223 -4.82 3.65 -26.73
N GLY A 224 -4.70 2.44 -26.18
CA GLY A 224 -3.45 1.83 -25.75
C GLY A 224 -3.06 2.14 -24.30
N ALA A 225 -3.86 2.91 -23.56
CA ALA A 225 -3.67 3.21 -22.15
C ALA A 225 -4.79 2.58 -21.29
N PRO A 226 -4.49 2.12 -20.06
CA PRO A 226 -5.51 1.66 -19.14
C PRO A 226 -6.42 2.82 -18.71
N ASP A 227 -7.72 2.55 -18.66
CA ASP A 227 -8.74 3.54 -18.34
C ASP A 227 -9.02 3.66 -16.84
N LEU A 228 -9.81 4.66 -16.46
CA LEU A 228 -10.14 4.97 -15.08
C LEU A 228 -11.65 4.80 -14.83
N LEU A 229 -12.00 4.06 -13.79
CA LEU A 229 -13.33 3.98 -13.25
C LEU A 229 -13.42 4.76 -11.94
N VAL A 230 -14.26 5.81 -11.95
CA VAL A 230 -14.61 6.58 -10.75
C VAL A 230 -15.99 6.15 -10.28
N LEU A 231 -16.07 5.67 -9.04
CA LEU A 231 -17.34 5.33 -8.41
C LEU A 231 -17.81 6.48 -7.52
N THR A 232 -19.09 6.81 -7.61
CA THR A 232 -19.71 7.83 -6.75
C THR A 232 -20.97 7.30 -6.09
N ARG A 233 -21.27 7.74 -4.88
CA ARG A 233 -22.57 7.52 -4.25
C ARG A 233 -23.43 8.78 -4.30
N GLU A 234 -24.63 8.63 -4.80
CA GLU A 234 -25.69 9.64 -4.88
C GLU A 234 -27.01 8.97 -4.47
N ASP A 235 -27.76 9.57 -3.55
CA ASP A 235 -29.06 9.07 -3.05
C ASP A 235 -29.08 7.59 -2.59
N GLY A 236 -27.95 7.11 -2.07
CA GLY A 236 -27.80 5.73 -1.61
C GLY A 236 -27.44 4.71 -2.70
N GLU A 237 -27.41 5.10 -3.97
CA GLU A 237 -26.97 4.26 -5.08
C GLU A 237 -25.54 4.56 -5.52
N VAL A 238 -24.81 3.50 -5.87
CA VAL A 238 -23.49 3.62 -6.49
C VAL A 238 -23.59 3.74 -8.00
N HIS A 239 -22.92 4.76 -8.53
CA HIS A 239 -22.79 5.04 -9.95
C HIS A 239 -21.32 4.94 -10.38
N GLY A 240 -21.09 4.49 -11.61
CA GLY A 240 -19.77 4.43 -12.22
C GLY A 240 -19.65 5.40 -13.40
N TYR A 241 -18.50 6.06 -13.47
CA TYR A 241 -18.06 6.90 -14.58
C TYR A 241 -16.74 6.33 -15.10
N VAL A 242 -16.71 5.97 -16.38
CA VAL A 242 -15.50 5.50 -17.04
C VAL A 242 -14.86 6.70 -17.75
N HIS A 243 -13.55 6.88 -17.57
CA HIS A 243 -12.76 7.95 -18.17
C HIS A 243 -11.54 7.36 -18.87
N SER A 244 -11.22 7.89 -20.05
CA SER A 244 -9.99 7.55 -20.76
C SER A 244 -8.78 7.90 -19.90
N GLY A 245 -7.86 6.95 -19.71
CA GLY A 245 -6.65 7.17 -18.92
C GLY A 245 -5.69 8.16 -19.58
N SER A 246 -5.69 8.22 -20.92
CA SER A 246 -4.79 9.07 -21.70
C SER A 246 -5.30 10.51 -21.88
N THR A 247 -6.62 10.72 -21.88
CA THR A 247 -7.24 12.04 -22.19
C THR A 247 -8.13 12.62 -21.09
N GLY A 248 -8.54 11.79 -20.12
CA GLY A 248 -9.53 12.12 -19.09
C GLY A 248 -10.97 12.23 -19.61
N HIS A 249 -11.21 12.00 -20.90
CA HIS A 249 -12.54 12.11 -21.49
C HIS A 249 -13.47 11.02 -20.95
N GLN A 250 -14.70 11.37 -20.58
CA GLN A 250 -15.67 10.38 -20.11
C GLN A 250 -16.08 9.44 -21.27
N ILE A 251 -15.97 8.14 -21.05
CA ILE A 251 -16.37 7.10 -22.00
C ILE A 251 -17.81 6.70 -21.69
N GLY A 252 -18.71 6.96 -22.63
CA GLY A 252 -20.14 6.69 -22.47
C GLY A 252 -20.82 7.61 -21.45
N ARG A 253 -21.92 7.13 -20.87
CA ARG A 253 -22.76 7.86 -19.91
C ARG A 253 -22.51 7.38 -18.48
N ARG A 254 -23.16 8.01 -17.50
CA ARG A 254 -23.20 7.51 -16.12
C ARG A 254 -23.94 6.18 -16.06
N GLY A 255 -23.35 5.16 -15.43
CA GLY A 255 -23.98 3.85 -15.21
C GLY A 255 -24.32 3.61 -13.74
N SER A 256 -25.58 3.30 -13.41
CA SER A 256 -25.93 2.82 -12.06
C SER A 256 -25.50 1.36 -11.90
N LEU A 257 -24.87 1.03 -10.78
CA LEU A 257 -24.54 -0.36 -10.41
C LEU A 257 -25.70 -1.03 -9.65
N GLY A 258 -26.72 -0.27 -9.22
CA GLY A 258 -27.90 -0.80 -8.52
C GLY A 258 -27.59 -1.39 -7.15
N VAL A 259 -26.51 -0.94 -6.51
CA VAL A 259 -26.06 -1.43 -5.20
C VAL A 259 -25.92 -0.30 -4.19
N ASP A 260 -26.25 -0.62 -2.94
CA ASP A 260 -26.09 0.21 -1.76
C ASP A 260 -24.65 0.10 -1.22
N GLY A 261 -23.67 0.34 -2.10
CA GLY A 261 -22.27 0.16 -1.72
C GLY A 261 -21.89 1.15 -0.63
N THR A 262 -21.55 0.71 0.59
CA THR A 262 -21.43 1.56 1.81
C THR A 262 -20.04 2.16 2.04
N SER A 263 -18.98 1.53 1.56
CA SER A 263 -17.61 2.08 1.54
C SER A 263 -16.62 1.06 0.99
N GLY A 264 -15.60 1.52 0.25
CA GLY A 264 -14.52 0.69 -0.26
C GLY A 264 -14.93 -0.11 -1.49
N SER A 265 -14.22 0.10 -2.60
CA SER A 265 -14.36 -0.71 -3.81
C SER A 265 -13.03 -1.36 -4.16
N LEU A 266 -13.09 -2.44 -4.93
CA LEU A 266 -11.91 -3.15 -5.38
C LEU A 266 -12.13 -3.63 -6.81
N LEU A 267 -11.12 -3.50 -7.66
CA LEU A 267 -11.08 -4.21 -8.92
C LEU A 267 -10.37 -5.54 -8.73
N HIS A 268 -11.01 -6.63 -9.14
CA HIS A 268 -10.43 -7.98 -9.15
C HIS A 268 -10.43 -8.53 -10.57
N VAL A 269 -9.31 -9.11 -11.00
CA VAL A 269 -9.21 -9.76 -12.31
C VAL A 269 -9.15 -11.27 -12.11
N THR A 270 -10.10 -12.00 -12.67
CA THR A 270 -10.12 -13.46 -12.56
C THR A 270 -8.97 -14.09 -13.35
N ARG A 271 -8.67 -15.37 -13.13
CA ARG A 271 -7.63 -16.10 -13.91
C ARG A 271 -7.99 -16.21 -15.39
N ALA A 272 -9.26 -16.05 -15.74
CA ALA A 272 -9.73 -15.98 -17.12
C ALA A 272 -9.47 -14.59 -17.77
N GLY A 273 -8.89 -13.64 -17.03
CA GLY A 273 -8.64 -12.26 -17.46
C GLY A 273 -9.91 -11.41 -17.49
N ALA A 274 -10.94 -11.76 -16.72
CA ALA A 274 -12.19 -11.01 -16.67
C ALA A 274 -12.17 -10.03 -15.47
N PRO A 275 -12.30 -8.72 -15.70
CA PRO A 275 -12.32 -7.71 -14.62
C PRO A 275 -13.70 -7.55 -13.97
N TYR A 276 -13.74 -7.59 -12.63
CA TYR A 276 -14.92 -7.42 -11.80
C TYR A 276 -14.71 -6.37 -10.71
N ILE A 277 -15.71 -5.52 -10.51
CA ILE A 277 -15.78 -4.52 -9.44
C ILE A 277 -16.45 -5.19 -8.24
N LEU A 278 -15.78 -5.18 -7.09
CA LEU A 278 -16.28 -5.74 -5.84
C LEU A 278 -16.63 -4.63 -4.85
N LEU A 279 -17.83 -4.71 -4.28
CA LEU A 279 -18.41 -3.69 -3.41
C LEU A 279 -19.10 -4.35 -2.21
N PRO A 280 -18.87 -3.91 -0.97
CA PRO A 280 -19.69 -4.29 0.17
C PRO A 280 -21.14 -3.85 -0.04
N CYS A 281 -22.10 -4.74 0.11
CA CYS A 281 -23.54 -4.46 0.02
C CYS A 281 -24.26 -5.10 1.20
N ALA A 282 -25.51 -4.71 1.53
CA ALA A 282 -26.20 -5.10 2.78
C ALA A 282 -25.96 -6.55 3.28
N GLY A 283 -24.97 -6.71 4.17
CA GLY A 283 -24.57 -7.98 4.80
C GLY A 283 -23.74 -8.96 3.95
N SER A 284 -23.32 -8.59 2.73
CA SER A 284 -22.58 -9.46 1.81
C SER A 284 -21.60 -8.68 0.92
N LEU A 285 -21.03 -9.36 -0.07
CA LEU A 285 -20.19 -8.81 -1.12
C LEU A 285 -20.95 -8.86 -2.45
N CYS A 286 -20.97 -7.74 -3.17
CA CYS A 286 -21.54 -7.63 -4.51
C CYS A 286 -20.41 -7.57 -5.53
N GLY A 287 -20.64 -8.18 -6.70
CA GLY A 287 -19.70 -8.20 -7.81
C GLY A 287 -20.37 -7.71 -9.09
N TYR A 288 -19.69 -6.82 -9.81
CA TYR A 288 -20.20 -6.26 -11.07
C TYR A 288 -19.14 -6.38 -12.16
N SER A 289 -19.49 -7.01 -13.29
CA SER A 289 -18.56 -7.15 -14.41
C SER A 289 -18.25 -5.78 -15.03
N VAL A 290 -16.97 -5.45 -15.23
CA VAL A 290 -16.58 -4.22 -15.94
C VAL A 290 -17.07 -4.26 -17.39
N LYS A 291 -17.10 -5.44 -18.02
CA LYS A 291 -17.72 -5.65 -19.33
C LYS A 291 -19.19 -5.20 -19.33
N GLY A 292 -19.96 -5.67 -18.35
CA GLY A 292 -21.37 -5.31 -18.21
C GLY A 292 -21.59 -3.82 -17.95
N LEU A 293 -20.68 -3.19 -17.18
CA LEU A 293 -20.73 -1.75 -16.92
C LEU A 293 -20.48 -0.97 -18.21
N TYR A 294 -19.43 -1.35 -18.94
CA TYR A 294 -19.07 -0.73 -20.21
C TYR A 294 -20.23 -0.80 -21.22
N GLU A 295 -20.80 -2.00 -21.40
CA GLU A 295 -21.94 -2.22 -22.29
C GLU A 295 -23.14 -1.34 -21.90
N LYS A 296 -23.40 -1.21 -20.59
CA LYS A 296 -24.48 -0.37 -20.06
C LYS A 296 -24.24 1.13 -20.30
N VAL A 297 -23.00 1.62 -20.12
CA VAL A 297 -22.69 3.06 -20.24
C VAL A 297 -22.51 3.51 -21.68
N THR A 298 -22.01 2.65 -22.56
CA THR A 298 -21.77 2.98 -23.97
C THR A 298 -22.88 2.53 -24.90
N GLY A 299 -23.66 1.51 -24.52
CA GLY A 299 -24.61 0.84 -25.41
C GLY A 299 -23.94 0.01 -26.52
N ARG A 300 -22.64 -0.28 -26.39
CA ARG A 300 -21.84 -1.02 -27.37
C ARG A 300 -21.31 -2.31 -26.75
N ASP A 301 -21.06 -3.30 -27.60
CA ASP A 301 -20.40 -4.53 -27.16
C ASP A 301 -18.97 -4.21 -26.69
N SER A 302 -18.61 -4.76 -25.54
CA SER A 302 -17.28 -4.58 -24.96
C SER A 302 -16.32 -5.68 -25.43
N PRO A 303 -15.04 -5.35 -25.72
CA PRO A 303 -14.01 -6.34 -25.99
C PRO A 303 -13.64 -7.15 -24.73
N LEU A 304 -14.06 -6.71 -23.54
CA LEU A 304 -13.78 -7.37 -22.27
C LEU A 304 -14.50 -8.73 -22.17
N LYS A 305 -13.92 -9.64 -21.38
CA LYS A 305 -14.47 -10.98 -21.13
C LYS A 305 -15.33 -10.99 -19.87
N LYS A 306 -16.31 -11.88 -19.84
CA LYS A 306 -17.00 -12.32 -18.62
C LYS A 306 -16.51 -13.73 -18.30
N ASP A 307 -16.40 -14.05 -17.02
CA ASP A 307 -15.98 -15.36 -16.55
C ASP A 307 -17.22 -16.17 -16.15
N PRO A 308 -17.55 -17.26 -16.87
CA PRO A 308 -18.76 -18.05 -16.61
C PRO A 308 -18.84 -18.59 -15.17
N ARG A 309 -17.70 -18.88 -14.53
CA ARG A 309 -17.70 -19.36 -13.14
C ARG A 309 -18.13 -18.25 -12.19
N TRP A 310 -17.61 -17.05 -12.40
CA TRP A 310 -17.98 -15.87 -11.61
C TRP A 310 -19.43 -15.45 -11.85
N GLU A 311 -19.88 -15.44 -13.10
CA GLU A 311 -21.29 -15.16 -13.43
C GLU A 311 -22.23 -16.19 -12.78
N GLY A 312 -21.83 -17.46 -12.69
CA GLY A 312 -22.59 -18.50 -11.99
C GLY A 312 -22.67 -18.33 -10.47
N MET A 313 -21.73 -17.60 -9.86
CA MET A 313 -21.72 -17.27 -8.43
C MET A 313 -22.46 -15.97 -8.11
N LEU A 314 -22.81 -15.17 -9.13
CA LEU A 314 -23.52 -13.91 -8.97
C LEU A 314 -25.02 -14.13 -9.11
N ASN A 315 -25.77 -13.54 -8.19
CA ASN A 315 -27.22 -13.48 -8.32
C ASN A 315 -27.59 -12.51 -9.47
N ALA A 316 -28.37 -13.00 -10.43
CA ALA A 316 -28.68 -12.27 -11.66
C ALA A 316 -29.42 -10.93 -11.46
N THR A 317 -30.21 -10.79 -10.38
CA THR A 317 -30.98 -9.57 -10.11
C THR A 317 -30.31 -8.64 -9.09
N THR A 318 -29.60 -9.20 -8.12
CA THR A 318 -29.02 -8.41 -7.01
C THR A 318 -27.51 -8.18 -7.14
N HIS A 319 -26.84 -8.83 -8.10
CA HIS A 319 -25.39 -8.80 -8.27
C HIS A 319 -24.61 -9.22 -7.00
N ARG A 320 -25.29 -9.90 -6.06
CA ARG A 320 -24.69 -10.42 -4.84
C ARG A 320 -23.92 -11.69 -5.15
N LEU A 321 -22.70 -11.79 -4.62
CA LEU A 321 -21.97 -13.04 -4.62
C LEU A 321 -22.64 -14.01 -3.64
N LEU A 322 -22.85 -15.24 -4.07
CA LEU A 322 -23.36 -16.36 -3.27
C LEU A 322 -22.27 -16.88 -2.32
N LEU A 323 -21.67 -15.97 -1.57
CA LEU A 323 -20.73 -16.29 -0.49
C LEU A 323 -21.52 -16.58 0.77
N HIS A 324 -21.08 -17.60 1.52
CA HIS A 324 -21.53 -17.80 2.89
C HIS A 324 -20.82 -16.74 3.77
N SER A 325 -21.29 -15.48 3.69
CA SER A 325 -20.74 -14.40 4.51
C SER A 325 -21.10 -14.66 5.97
N SER A 326 -20.10 -14.50 6.84
CA SER A 326 -20.25 -14.52 8.29
C SER A 326 -20.41 -13.06 8.74
N GLY A 327 -21.48 -12.40 8.29
CA GLY A 327 -21.77 -11.00 8.65
C GLY A 327 -21.27 -9.92 7.67
N ALA A 328 -21.38 -8.66 8.09
CA ALA A 328 -21.18 -7.48 7.25
C ALA A 328 -19.71 -7.29 6.86
N VAL A 329 -19.46 -7.03 5.57
CA VAL A 329 -18.11 -6.80 5.04
C VAL A 329 -17.58 -5.44 5.47
N ARG A 330 -16.37 -5.41 6.03
CA ARG A 330 -15.67 -4.20 6.51
C ARG A 330 -14.52 -3.80 5.60
N PHE A 331 -13.66 -4.75 5.26
CA PHE A 331 -12.49 -4.51 4.42
C PHE A 331 -12.36 -5.61 3.37
N LEU A 332 -11.85 -5.22 2.20
CA LEU A 332 -11.58 -6.09 1.08
C LEU A 332 -10.24 -5.69 0.45
N MET A 333 -9.43 -6.68 0.10
CA MET A 333 -8.11 -6.46 -0.48
C MET A 333 -7.78 -7.56 -1.49
N VAL A 334 -7.17 -7.19 -2.62
CA VAL A 334 -6.41 -8.13 -3.46
C VAL A 334 -5.10 -8.45 -2.74
N VAL A 335 -4.73 -9.73 -2.73
CA VAL A 335 -3.46 -10.21 -2.18
C VAL A 335 -2.82 -11.22 -3.14
N PRO A 336 -1.48 -11.37 -3.12
CA PRO A 336 -0.80 -12.38 -3.94
C PRO A 336 -1.21 -13.80 -3.55
N GLY A 337 -1.61 -14.59 -4.53
CA GLY A 337 -1.97 -16.00 -4.40
C GLY A 337 -1.02 -16.92 -5.15
N LYS A 338 -1.24 -18.24 -5.03
CA LYS A 338 -0.39 -19.26 -5.69
C LYS A 338 -0.54 -19.30 -7.20
N ALA A 339 -1.72 -18.96 -7.72
CA ALA A 339 -2.08 -19.10 -9.13
C ALA A 339 -2.65 -17.78 -9.68
N GLY A 340 -2.15 -16.64 -9.21
CA GLY A 340 -2.65 -15.30 -9.52
C GLY A 340 -3.01 -14.55 -8.24
N GLU A 341 -4.00 -13.67 -8.33
CA GLU A 341 -4.49 -12.88 -7.21
C GLU A 341 -5.56 -13.64 -6.42
N ASP A 342 -5.53 -13.49 -5.10
CA ASP A 342 -6.51 -14.00 -4.14
C ASP A 342 -7.15 -12.82 -3.40
N LEU A 343 -8.23 -13.06 -2.65
CA LEU A 343 -9.01 -12.02 -1.98
C LEU A 343 -8.98 -12.19 -0.46
N LEU A 344 -8.51 -11.17 0.25
CA LEU A 344 -8.63 -11.10 1.70
C LEU A 344 -9.91 -10.34 2.07
N LEU A 345 -10.88 -11.06 2.63
CA LEU A 345 -12.18 -10.54 3.05
C LEU A 345 -12.23 -10.44 4.57
N VAL A 346 -12.52 -9.25 5.08
CA VAL A 346 -12.74 -9.01 6.52
C VAL A 346 -14.21 -8.67 6.73
N SER A 347 -14.93 -9.53 7.43
CA SER A 347 -16.31 -9.28 7.88
C SER A 347 -16.34 -8.91 9.36
N SER A 348 -17.54 -8.64 9.88
CA SER A 348 -17.77 -8.41 11.31
C SER A 348 -17.47 -9.61 12.20
N GLU A 349 -17.37 -10.83 11.65
CA GLU A 349 -17.22 -12.07 12.43
C GLU A 349 -15.92 -12.83 12.11
N ALA A 350 -15.32 -12.61 10.93
CA ALA A 350 -14.16 -13.37 10.49
C ALA A 350 -13.28 -12.60 9.49
N CYS A 351 -12.00 -12.96 9.46
CA CYS A 351 -11.09 -12.64 8.37
C CYS A 351 -10.81 -13.92 7.56
N LYS A 352 -11.07 -13.90 6.25
CA LYS A 352 -10.96 -15.06 5.36
C LYS A 352 -10.08 -14.72 4.17
N LEU A 353 -9.17 -15.63 3.83
CA LEU A 353 -8.52 -15.62 2.52
C LEU A 353 -9.33 -16.50 1.58
N LEU A 354 -9.74 -15.94 0.44
CA LEU A 354 -10.52 -16.61 -0.59
C LEU A 354 -9.67 -16.76 -1.85
N ASP A 355 -9.79 -17.90 -2.54
CA ASP A 355 -9.21 -18.07 -3.86
C ASP A 355 -9.81 -17.08 -4.87
N GLY A 356 -8.98 -16.40 -5.66
CA GLY A 356 -9.50 -15.39 -6.60
C GLY A 356 -10.33 -15.92 -7.76
N GLN A 357 -10.39 -17.23 -7.99
CA GLN A 357 -11.16 -17.81 -9.11
C GLN A 357 -12.48 -18.43 -8.68
N ASP A 358 -12.46 -19.28 -7.65
CA ASP A 358 -13.65 -20.00 -7.18
C ASP A 358 -14.17 -19.48 -5.83
N LEU A 359 -13.50 -18.49 -5.25
CA LEU A 359 -13.83 -17.89 -3.96
C LEU A 359 -13.89 -18.91 -2.81
N ALA A 360 -13.27 -20.08 -2.97
CA ALA A 360 -13.18 -21.08 -1.92
C ALA A 360 -12.29 -20.54 -0.78
N PRO A 361 -12.70 -20.71 0.49
CA PRO A 361 -11.88 -20.27 1.62
C PRO A 361 -10.60 -21.11 1.72
N ARG A 362 -9.45 -20.44 1.67
CA ARG A 362 -8.13 -21.04 1.87
C ARG A 362 -7.81 -21.19 3.36
N TRP A 363 -8.12 -20.16 4.15
CA TRP A 363 -8.08 -20.20 5.61
C TRP A 363 -9.04 -19.16 6.18
N THR A 364 -9.38 -19.31 7.47
CA THR A 364 -10.28 -18.41 8.19
C THR A 364 -9.75 -18.17 9.59
N LEU A 365 -9.59 -16.90 9.94
CA LEU A 365 -9.40 -16.43 11.31
C LEU A 365 -10.76 -16.05 11.90
N SER A 366 -11.29 -16.94 12.74
CA SER A 366 -12.59 -16.78 13.40
C SER A 366 -12.55 -15.76 14.53
N ALA A 367 -13.70 -15.15 14.83
CA ALA A 367 -13.87 -14.17 15.92
C ALA A 367 -12.89 -12.97 15.85
N ALA A 368 -12.40 -12.67 14.66
CA ALA A 368 -11.49 -11.55 14.43
C ALA A 368 -12.28 -10.25 14.48
N GLN A 369 -12.06 -9.44 15.52
CA GLN A 369 -12.55 -8.08 15.60
C GLN A 369 -11.53 -7.15 14.95
N VAL A 370 -11.43 -7.24 13.62
CA VAL A 370 -10.45 -6.44 12.87
C VAL A 370 -10.85 -4.97 12.91
N LEU A 371 -9.98 -4.15 13.50
CA LEU A 371 -10.23 -2.73 13.74
C LEU A 371 -10.00 -1.89 12.47
N ARG A 372 -8.97 -2.23 11.69
CA ARG A 372 -8.49 -1.44 10.54
C ARG A 372 -8.18 -2.33 9.35
N LYS A 373 -8.06 -1.72 8.17
CA LYS A 373 -7.68 -2.44 6.95
C LYS A 373 -6.35 -3.18 7.21
N PRO A 374 -6.29 -4.50 6.97
CA PRO A 374 -5.05 -5.25 7.14
C PRO A 374 -3.92 -4.70 6.27
N VAL A 375 -2.68 -4.87 6.74
CA VAL A 375 -1.48 -4.36 6.07
C VAL A 375 -0.68 -5.53 5.52
N LEU A 376 -0.34 -5.49 4.23
CA LEU A 376 0.39 -6.55 3.54
C LEU A 376 1.89 -6.20 3.46
N GLY A 377 2.77 -7.15 3.74
CA GLY A 377 4.21 -6.97 3.53
C GLY A 377 4.98 -8.28 3.55
N TYR A 378 6.31 -8.20 3.46
CA TYR A 378 7.20 -9.35 3.51
C TYR A 378 7.79 -9.52 4.92
N TYR A 379 7.45 -10.60 5.59
CA TYR A 379 8.07 -10.93 6.89
C TYR A 379 9.51 -11.46 6.72
N LYS A 380 9.72 -12.24 5.67
CA LYS A 380 11.01 -12.74 5.18
C LYS A 380 11.07 -12.51 3.67
N PRO A 381 12.27 -12.53 3.06
CA PRO A 381 12.37 -12.58 1.61
C PRO A 381 11.44 -13.67 1.06
N ASP A 382 10.64 -13.29 0.06
CA ASP A 382 9.68 -14.17 -0.62
C ASP A 382 8.54 -14.75 0.24
N THR A 383 8.37 -14.28 1.48
CA THR A 383 7.30 -14.74 2.38
C THR A 383 6.35 -13.60 2.72
N TRP A 384 5.19 -13.61 2.07
CA TRP A 384 4.12 -12.66 2.34
C TRP A 384 3.48 -12.87 3.70
N ALA A 385 3.28 -11.78 4.42
CA ALA A 385 2.60 -11.73 5.69
C ALA A 385 1.57 -10.62 5.71
N VAL A 386 0.55 -10.80 6.53
CA VAL A 386 -0.49 -9.81 6.77
C VAL A 386 -0.53 -9.43 8.24
N VAL A 387 -0.49 -8.13 8.51
CA VAL A 387 -0.68 -7.58 9.85
C VAL A 387 -2.15 -7.26 10.05
N ILE A 388 -2.71 -7.79 11.14
CA ILE A 388 -4.09 -7.58 11.56
C ILE A 388 -4.09 -6.96 12.96
N GLU A 389 -4.78 -5.82 13.09
CA GLU A 389 -5.13 -5.23 14.39
C GLU A 389 -6.43 -5.86 14.87
N ASN A 390 -6.33 -6.83 15.78
CA ASN A 390 -7.46 -7.57 16.33
C ASN A 390 -7.90 -7.01 17.68
N GLY A 391 -9.20 -6.92 17.93
CA GLY A 391 -9.78 -6.45 19.19
C GLY A 391 -10.09 -4.96 19.19
N THR A 392 -10.46 -4.44 20.36
CA THR A 392 -10.90 -3.04 20.54
C THR A 392 -10.11 -2.35 21.61
N GLY A 393 -9.65 -1.12 21.34
CA GLY A 393 -9.10 -0.19 22.34
C GLY A 393 -8.06 -0.84 23.26
N THR A 394 -8.47 -1.18 24.48
CA THR A 394 -7.63 -1.78 25.53
C THR A 394 -7.18 -3.21 25.24
N ASP A 395 -8.03 -4.02 24.62
CA ASP A 395 -7.76 -5.45 24.37
C ASP A 395 -7.18 -5.68 22.97
N ARG A 396 -6.63 -4.62 22.36
CA ARG A 396 -6.10 -4.69 21.01
C ARG A 396 -4.79 -5.46 20.97
N GLN A 397 -4.70 -6.35 20.00
CA GLN A 397 -3.54 -7.17 19.71
C GLN A 397 -3.10 -6.98 18.25
N ILE A 398 -1.80 -6.84 18.04
CA ILE A 398 -1.20 -6.88 16.71
C ILE A 398 -0.86 -8.33 16.39
N LEU A 399 -1.43 -8.86 15.31
CA LEU A 399 -1.16 -10.19 14.80
C LEU A 399 -0.42 -10.08 13.47
N LEU A 400 0.69 -10.79 13.34
CA LEU A 400 1.37 -11.00 12.06
C LEU A 400 1.09 -12.42 11.61
N LEU A 401 0.40 -12.59 10.50
CA LEU A 401 0.01 -13.89 9.96
C LEU A 401 0.78 -14.20 8.69
N ASP A 402 1.12 -15.47 8.50
CA ASP A 402 1.57 -15.98 7.20
C ASP A 402 0.40 -15.95 6.22
N LEU A 403 0.57 -15.26 5.09
CA LEU A 403 -0.53 -15.10 4.12
C LEU A 403 -0.97 -16.46 3.53
N SER A 404 -0.05 -17.39 3.33
CA SER A 404 -0.33 -18.64 2.62
C SER A 404 -1.14 -19.65 3.46
N SER A 405 -0.90 -19.66 4.78
CA SER A 405 -1.46 -20.63 5.72
C SER A 405 -2.42 -20.04 6.75
N GLY A 406 -2.37 -18.72 6.97
CA GLY A 406 -3.10 -18.05 8.05
C GLY A 406 -2.49 -18.29 9.44
N ALA A 407 -1.31 -18.92 9.52
CA ALA A 407 -0.65 -19.20 10.79
C ALA A 407 -0.13 -17.91 11.44
N VAL A 408 -0.28 -17.79 12.76
CA VAL A 408 0.27 -16.66 13.51
C VAL A 408 1.79 -16.80 13.60
N LEU A 409 2.50 -15.90 12.93
CA LEU A 409 3.96 -15.80 12.96
C LEU A 409 4.44 -15.04 14.19
N TRP A 410 3.70 -14.01 14.59
CA TRP A 410 4.00 -13.18 15.73
C TRP A 410 2.73 -12.52 16.27
N SER A 411 2.69 -12.26 17.57
CA SER A 411 1.57 -11.58 18.21
C SER A 411 2.02 -10.74 19.38
N GLN A 412 1.46 -9.54 19.53
CA GLN A 412 1.76 -8.65 20.66
C GLN A 412 0.51 -7.94 21.11
N VAL A 413 0.23 -8.01 22.42
CA VAL A 413 -0.79 -7.17 23.03
C VAL A 413 -0.27 -5.74 23.06
N LEU A 414 -1.02 -4.84 22.42
CA LEU A 414 -0.66 -3.44 22.29
C LEU A 414 -1.95 -2.62 22.35
N PRO A 415 -2.37 -2.20 23.56
CA PRO A 415 -3.53 -1.32 23.72
C PRO A 415 -3.42 -0.08 22.83
N GLY A 416 -4.50 0.26 22.13
CA GLY A 416 -4.57 1.45 21.29
C GLY A 416 -5.04 2.68 22.07
N LEU A 417 -4.63 3.87 21.63
CA LEU A 417 -5.18 5.15 22.05
C LEU A 417 -6.19 5.68 21.02
N PRO A 418 -7.18 6.48 21.45
CA PRO A 418 -8.03 7.21 20.54
C PRO A 418 -7.19 8.10 19.60
N GLY A 419 -7.36 7.91 18.30
CA GLY A 419 -6.64 8.69 17.28
C GLY A 419 -5.26 8.14 16.88
N ASP A 420 -4.88 6.94 17.31
CA ASP A 420 -3.62 6.32 16.87
C ASP A 420 -3.50 6.30 15.33
N PRO A 421 -2.32 6.56 14.75
CA PRO A 421 -2.14 6.44 13.30
C PRO A 421 -2.37 5.02 12.82
N GLN A 422 -2.77 4.85 11.55
CA GLN A 422 -2.96 3.53 10.94
C GLN A 422 -1.65 2.74 10.89
N SER A 423 -1.76 1.42 11.00
CA SER A 423 -0.61 0.55 10.73
C SER A 423 -0.20 0.67 9.26
N ALA A 424 1.10 0.55 8.99
CA ALA A 424 1.66 0.66 7.65
C ALA A 424 2.83 -0.31 7.46
N SER A 425 3.17 -0.58 6.21
CA SER A 425 4.33 -1.39 5.84
C SER A 425 5.15 -0.68 4.77
N LEU A 426 6.46 -0.73 4.90
CA LEU A 426 7.38 -0.20 3.89
C LEU A 426 8.31 -1.33 3.42
N PRO A 427 8.45 -1.57 2.10
CA PRO A 427 9.45 -2.49 1.59
C PRO A 427 10.86 -1.96 1.88
N THR A 428 11.78 -2.87 2.19
CA THR A 428 13.19 -2.57 2.47
C THR A 428 14.09 -3.18 1.38
N ALA A 429 15.32 -2.68 1.28
CA ALA A 429 16.28 -3.10 0.25
C ALA A 429 16.69 -4.58 0.34
N ASP A 430 16.50 -5.23 1.48
CA ASP A 430 16.77 -6.65 1.72
C ASP A 430 15.55 -7.55 1.43
N HIS A 431 14.56 -7.07 0.67
CA HIS A 431 13.35 -7.79 0.29
C HIS A 431 12.46 -8.18 1.47
N ARG A 432 12.52 -7.41 2.56
CA ARG A 432 11.60 -7.52 3.70
C ARG A 432 10.68 -6.30 3.74
N SER A 433 9.80 -6.26 4.73
CA SER A 433 9.01 -5.08 5.04
C SER A 433 9.20 -4.68 6.50
N ALA A 434 9.40 -3.39 6.72
CA ALA A 434 9.26 -2.78 8.03
C ALA A 434 7.77 -2.53 8.29
N PHE A 435 7.26 -3.04 9.40
CA PHE A 435 5.87 -2.83 9.83
C PHE A 435 5.84 -1.79 10.94
N PHE A 436 4.98 -0.79 10.79
CA PHE A 436 4.77 0.29 11.74
C PHE A 436 3.38 0.16 12.35
N PHE A 437 3.32 0.21 13.67
CA PHE A 437 2.09 0.19 14.46
C PHE A 437 2.32 0.96 15.76
N TRP A 438 1.25 1.47 16.34
CA TRP A 438 1.28 2.42 17.44
C TRP A 438 0.44 1.90 18.59
N GLY A 439 0.80 2.21 19.82
CA GLY A 439 -0.01 1.94 21.00
C GLY A 439 0.80 2.04 22.28
N LEU A 440 0.14 1.77 23.40
CA LEU A 440 0.75 1.81 24.72
C LEU A 440 1.54 0.52 24.97
N HIS A 441 2.84 0.65 25.20
CA HIS A 441 3.61 -0.46 25.72
C HIS A 441 3.30 -0.62 27.20
N GLU A 442 2.69 -1.75 27.61
CA GLU A 442 2.61 -2.08 29.02
C GLU A 442 4.03 -2.31 29.54
N LEU A 443 4.57 -1.40 30.35
CA LEU A 443 5.71 -1.71 31.19
C LEU A 443 5.28 -2.86 32.09
N MET A 444 5.74 -4.08 31.80
CA MET A 444 5.71 -5.18 32.74
C MET A 444 6.29 -4.68 34.06
N GLY A 445 5.42 -4.55 35.06
CA GLY A 445 5.78 -4.04 36.37
C GLY A 445 6.95 -4.84 36.95
N THR A 446 7.88 -4.12 37.55
CA THR A 446 9.02 -4.57 38.35
C THR A 446 8.59 -5.43 39.56
N ASN A 447 7.99 -6.59 39.32
CA ASN A 447 7.56 -7.53 40.37
C ASN A 447 7.83 -9.01 40.07
N GLN A 448 8.60 -9.34 39.02
CA GLN A 448 9.28 -10.64 38.92
C GLN A 448 10.73 -10.53 39.41
N MET A 449 10.89 -10.22 40.70
CA MET A 449 12.14 -10.48 41.40
C MET A 449 11.86 -11.18 42.74
N VAL A 450 11.00 -12.20 42.75
CA VAL A 450 10.93 -13.16 43.87
C VAL A 450 10.51 -14.54 43.35
N ARG A 451 11.46 -15.30 42.79
CA ARG A 451 11.47 -16.79 42.82
C ARG A 451 12.74 -17.39 42.21
N ALA A 452 13.90 -16.93 42.68
CA ALA A 452 15.16 -17.66 42.54
C ALA A 452 16.11 -17.19 43.64
N GLY A 453 15.97 -17.74 44.85
CA GLY A 453 16.74 -17.29 46.00
C GLY A 453 16.36 -17.95 47.31
N GLN A 454 16.13 -19.27 47.29
CA GLN A 454 16.18 -20.08 48.50
C GLN A 454 16.97 -21.33 48.18
N VAL A 455 18.20 -21.39 48.69
CA VAL A 455 18.86 -22.51 49.39
C VAL A 455 20.34 -22.14 49.60
N LEU A 456 20.82 -22.36 50.84
CA LEU A 456 22.20 -22.31 51.38
C LEU A 456 22.77 -20.98 51.93
N GLY A 457 22.36 -20.70 53.18
CA GLY A 457 23.18 -20.53 54.39
C GLY A 457 24.59 -19.91 54.37
N ALA A 458 24.74 -18.77 55.06
CA ALA A 458 25.70 -18.55 56.16
C ALA A 458 25.45 -17.15 56.79
N ARG A 459 25.55 -17.05 58.13
CA ARG A 459 25.42 -15.82 58.95
C ARG A 459 26.81 -15.42 59.51
N PRO A 460 27.00 -14.22 60.13
CA PRO A 460 28.04 -13.23 59.78
C PRO A 460 29.01 -12.91 60.93
N PRO A 461 29.85 -11.86 60.82
CA PRO A 461 29.71 -10.67 61.70
C PRO A 461 30.03 -9.35 60.95
N GLY A 462 29.70 -8.13 61.36
CA GLY A 462 29.13 -7.49 62.56
C GLY A 462 29.18 -5.95 62.38
N ALA A 463 28.71 -5.21 63.39
CA ALA A 463 28.59 -3.74 63.57
C ALA A 463 27.24 -3.12 63.09
N SER A 464 26.24 -2.85 63.96
CA SER A 464 26.13 -1.82 65.03
C SER A 464 26.08 -0.40 64.43
N ARG A 465 25.20 0.56 64.76
CA ARG A 465 24.10 0.80 65.72
C ARG A 465 23.61 2.23 65.32
N VAL A 466 22.34 2.64 65.35
CA VAL A 466 21.64 3.36 66.44
C VAL A 466 20.34 3.96 65.85
N GLN A 467 19.37 4.08 66.73
CA GLN A 467 17.93 4.26 66.61
C GLN A 467 17.52 5.68 67.04
N ARG A 468 16.38 6.21 66.56
CA ARG A 468 15.43 7.13 67.25
C ARG A 468 14.31 7.53 66.26
N THR A 469 13.09 6.99 66.30
CA THR A 469 11.91 7.31 67.17
C THR A 469 11.40 8.75 67.10
N GLY A 470 10.13 8.92 66.68
CA GLY A 470 9.18 9.79 67.40
C GLY A 470 8.23 10.69 66.57
N LEU A 471 6.96 10.27 66.51
CA LEU A 471 5.69 11.03 66.61
C LEU A 471 5.32 12.17 65.63
N GLY A 472 4.09 12.08 65.08
CA GLY A 472 3.32 13.21 64.49
C GLY A 472 2.76 14.18 65.56
N PRO A 473 1.99 15.25 65.22
CA PRO A 473 0.67 15.12 64.56
C PRO A 473 0.19 16.29 63.63
N ALA A 474 -0.92 16.03 62.93
CA ALA A 474 -2.09 16.83 62.50
C ALA A 474 -2.08 18.37 62.21
N LEU A 475 -2.96 18.72 61.24
CA LEU A 475 -3.57 20.04 60.87
C LEU A 475 -2.63 21.02 60.14
N ARG A 476 -3.01 21.73 59.06
CA ARG A 476 -4.27 22.41 58.74
C ARG A 476 -4.31 22.74 57.24
N ARG A 477 -5.52 22.69 56.66
CA ARG A 477 -5.86 23.20 55.33
C ARG A 477 -5.92 24.73 55.38
N GLN A 478 -5.30 25.43 54.43
CA GLN A 478 -5.62 26.84 54.16
C GLN A 478 -5.48 27.11 52.66
N GLU A 479 -6.61 27.46 52.05
CA GLU A 479 -6.76 28.03 50.72
C GLU A 479 -6.13 29.42 50.66
N LEU A 480 -5.56 29.76 49.50
CA LEU A 480 -5.44 31.14 49.03
C LEU A 480 -5.66 31.15 47.51
N ALA A 481 -6.73 31.84 47.13
CA ALA A 481 -6.98 32.42 45.81
C ALA A 481 -5.73 33.20 45.34
N GLY A 482 -5.39 33.28 44.05
CA GLY A 482 -6.22 33.69 42.92
C GLY A 482 -5.75 35.10 42.54
N ASP A 483 -5.02 35.23 41.43
CA ASP A 483 -4.73 36.52 40.80
C ASP A 483 -4.62 36.30 39.28
N CYS A 484 -5.59 36.85 38.55
CA CYS A 484 -5.62 36.97 37.10
C CYS A 484 -5.86 38.45 36.80
N ASP A 485 -4.88 39.13 36.21
CA ASP A 485 -5.01 40.52 35.76
C ASP A 485 -4.98 40.58 34.21
N PRO A 486 -5.73 41.52 33.57
CA PRO A 486 -6.26 41.35 32.22
C PRO A 486 -5.50 42.16 31.16
N ALA A 487 -5.34 41.59 29.96
CA ALA A 487 -5.11 42.37 28.75
C ALA A 487 -5.65 41.66 27.50
N SER A 488 -6.66 42.30 26.89
CA SER A 488 -7.16 42.16 25.52
C SER A 488 -8.27 41.12 25.24
N PRO A 489 -9.35 41.50 24.52
CA PRO A 489 -10.62 40.80 24.54
C PRO A 489 -10.77 39.85 23.34
N ASP A 490 -10.92 38.55 23.62
CA ASP A 490 -11.70 37.62 22.76
C ASP A 490 -11.85 36.21 23.40
N LYS A 491 -11.86 36.12 24.72
CA LYS A 491 -12.10 34.86 25.45
C LYS A 491 -13.09 35.04 26.60
N GLN A 492 -14.28 35.52 26.28
CA GLN A 492 -15.36 35.70 27.27
C GLN A 492 -16.58 34.83 26.96
N GLN A 493 -16.38 33.58 26.53
CA GLN A 493 -17.50 32.67 26.30
C GLN A 493 -17.24 31.18 26.58
N LEU A 494 -16.31 30.85 27.48
CA LEU A 494 -16.08 29.45 27.90
C LEU A 494 -15.80 29.24 29.39
N CYS A 495 -16.15 30.22 30.24
CA CYS A 495 -16.07 30.09 31.70
C CYS A 495 -17.41 30.42 32.39
N GLU A 496 -18.55 30.01 31.82
CA GLU A 496 -19.83 29.99 32.56
C GLU A 496 -20.66 28.78 32.10
N SER A 497 -20.78 27.78 32.98
CA SER A 497 -21.92 26.85 33.13
C SER A 497 -21.42 25.57 33.78
N GLY A 498 -21.27 25.62 35.10
CA GLY A 498 -20.74 24.51 35.88
C GLY A 498 -20.82 24.78 37.36
N ARG A 499 -22.01 25.12 37.85
CA ARG A 499 -22.54 24.93 39.21
C ARG A 499 -23.73 25.87 39.37
N ASP A 500 -24.93 25.31 39.39
CA ASP A 500 -25.88 25.58 40.46
C ASP A 500 -27.08 24.63 40.38
N ALA A 501 -27.66 24.41 41.55
CA ALA A 501 -28.95 23.80 41.85
C ALA A 501 -28.98 22.29 42.18
N ALA A 502 -28.72 22.00 43.46
CA ALA A 502 -29.46 20.99 44.20
C ALA A 502 -30.34 21.66 45.26
N ALA A 503 -31.55 21.11 45.42
CA ALA A 503 -32.53 21.27 46.51
C ALA A 503 -33.41 22.54 46.55
N GLU A 504 -34.71 22.40 46.30
CA GLU A 504 -35.75 22.31 47.36
C GLU A 504 -37.16 22.01 46.76
N ARG A 505 -37.93 21.17 47.46
CA ARG A 505 -39.41 21.00 47.38
C ARG A 505 -40.04 22.02 48.38
N PRO A 506 -41.34 22.44 48.32
CA PRO A 506 -42.50 21.54 48.21
C PRO A 506 -43.86 22.10 47.66
N GLN A 507 -44.85 21.19 47.60
CA GLN A 507 -46.32 21.36 47.75
C GLN A 507 -47.21 22.09 46.72
N GLY A 508 -48.32 21.42 46.34
CA GLY A 508 -49.55 22.06 45.83
C GLY A 508 -50.26 21.35 44.65
N LYS A 509 -51.18 20.41 44.94
CA LYS A 509 -52.28 19.91 44.05
C LYS A 509 -53.54 20.80 44.24
N PRO A 510 -54.71 20.64 43.55
CA PRO A 510 -55.15 19.61 42.57
C PRO A 510 -55.99 20.08 41.35
N GLY A 511 -56.34 19.12 40.47
CA GLY A 511 -57.58 19.07 39.66
C GLY A 511 -57.37 19.28 38.16
N LEU A 512 -58.05 18.62 37.22
CA LEU A 512 -59.04 17.54 37.18
C LEU A 512 -59.15 17.19 35.66
N GLY A 513 -59.23 15.93 35.24
CA GLY A 513 -59.48 15.61 33.83
C GLY A 513 -59.12 14.19 33.38
N SER A 514 -60.10 13.28 33.53
CA SER A 514 -60.32 11.97 32.89
C SER A 514 -59.96 11.88 31.40
N ALA A 515 -59.70 10.75 30.71
CA ALA A 515 -59.94 9.30 30.86
C ALA A 515 -58.88 8.56 30.00
N LEU A 516 -58.21 7.47 30.38
CA LEU A 516 -58.63 6.07 30.59
C LEU A 516 -59.30 5.38 29.39
N GLY A 517 -58.48 4.68 28.60
CA GLY A 517 -58.86 3.57 27.72
C GLY A 517 -57.93 2.37 27.99
N ARG A 518 -58.49 1.34 28.62
CA ARG A 518 -57.85 0.14 29.17
C ARG A 518 -57.94 -0.99 28.14
N MET A 519 -56.87 -1.73 27.88
CA MET A 519 -56.94 -3.17 27.57
C MET A 519 -55.76 -3.90 28.20
N ARG A 520 -56.11 -4.87 29.05
CA ARG A 520 -55.27 -5.90 29.65
C ARG A 520 -56.11 -7.17 29.64
N GLY A 521 -55.51 -8.30 29.26
CA GLY A 521 -56.07 -9.64 29.36
C GLY A 521 -55.17 -10.62 28.59
N THR A 522 -54.17 -11.25 29.21
CA THR A 522 -54.18 -12.48 30.03
C THR A 522 -54.15 -13.78 29.23
N TRP A 523 -53.02 -14.50 29.38
CA TRP A 523 -52.82 -15.95 29.51
C TRP A 523 -53.51 -16.91 28.52
N GLU A 524 -52.71 -17.50 27.64
CA GLU A 524 -52.35 -18.93 27.62
C GLU A 524 -50.91 -19.10 27.10
#